data_AF-A0A5K1ATM1-F1
#
_entry.id   AF-A0A5K1ATM1-F1
#
_cell.length_a   1.000
_cell.length_b   1.000
_cell.length_c   1.000
_cell.angle_alpha   90.00
_cell.angle_beta   90.00
_cell.angle_gamma   90.00
#
_symmetry.space_group_name_H-M   'P 1'
#
loop_
_entity.id
_entity.type
_entity.pdbx_description
1 polymer ?
#
loop_
_entity_poly.entity_id
_entity_poly.type
_entity_poly.pdbx_seq_one_letter_code
_entity_poly.pdbx_strand_id
1 'polypeptide(L)' 'IKALYLYDCLRANKSTSAWGLEARVPFLDKEFINVAMGMDPEWKM' A
#
# COMPACT_ATOMS: atom_id res chain seq x y z
N ILE A 1 6.91 -2.84 -6.08
CA ILE A 1 5.43 -3.08 -6.09
C ILE A 1 5.06 -4.56 -6.27
N LYS A 2 5.69 -5.33 -7.18
CA LYS A 2 5.31 -6.73 -7.45
C LYS A 2 5.29 -7.66 -6.23
N ALA A 3 6.04 -7.40 -5.17
CA ALA A 3 6.05 -8.23 -3.97
C ALA A 3 4.90 -7.90 -2.98
N LEU A 4 4.33 -6.69 -3.02
CA LEU A 4 3.47 -6.17 -1.96
C LEU A 4 2.19 -6.97 -1.75
N TYR A 5 1.66 -7.57 -2.82
CA TYR A 5 0.47 -8.42 -2.77
C TYR A 5 0.70 -9.77 -2.06
N LEU A 6 1.95 -10.24 -1.98
CA LEU A 6 2.32 -11.48 -1.28
C LEU A 6 2.62 -11.26 0.21
N TYR A 7 2.90 -10.01 0.62
CA TYR A 7 3.32 -9.68 1.97
C TYR A 7 2.32 -8.74 2.66
N ASP A 8 2.54 -7.43 2.61
CA ASP A 8 1.79 -6.45 3.39
C ASP A 8 0.31 -6.39 3.05
N CYS A 9 -0.04 -6.39 1.75
CA CYS A 9 -1.46 -6.42 1.36
C CYS A 9 -2.11 -7.75 1.74
N LEU A 10 -1.37 -8.87 1.66
CA LEU A 10 -1.88 -10.18 2.05
C LEU A 10 -2.22 -10.22 3.54
N ARG A 11 -1.29 -9.73 4.37
CA ARG A 11 -1.45 -9.66 5.83
C ARG A 11 -2.57 -8.69 6.19
N ALA A 12 -2.52 -7.46 5.69
CA ALA A 12 -3.52 -6.43 6.01
C ALA A 12 -4.93 -6.90 5.64
N ASN A 13 -5.12 -7.42 4.42
CA ASN A 13 -6.42 -7.89 3.97
C ASN A 13 -6.92 -9.10 4.79
N LYS A 14 -6.11 -10.17 4.92
CA LYS A 14 -6.57 -11.41 5.57
C LYS A 14 -6.77 -11.24 7.07
N SER A 15 -5.88 -10.50 7.75
CA SER A 15 -5.96 -10.34 9.20
C SER A 15 -7.16 -9.50 9.63
N THR A 16 -7.52 -8.44 8.91
CA THR A 16 -8.71 -7.64 9.24
C THR A 16 -10.00 -8.30 8.77
N SER A 17 -9.99 -8.94 7.59
CA SER A 17 -11.17 -9.65 7.08
C SER A 17 -11.57 -10.85 7.95
N ALA A 18 -10.62 -11.46 8.68
CA ALA A 18 -10.92 -12.51 9.66
C ALA A 18 -11.87 -12.03 10.78
N TRP A 19 -11.93 -10.73 11.02
CA TRP A 19 -12.80 -10.08 12.00
C TRP A 19 -13.89 -9.22 11.36
N GLY A 20 -14.17 -9.42 10.06
CA GLY A 20 -15.19 -8.67 9.32
C GLY A 20 -14.88 -7.17 9.17
N LEU A 21 -13.61 -6.77 9.30
CA LEU A 21 -13.18 -5.37 9.20
C LEU A 21 -12.51 -5.08 7.85
N GLU A 22 -12.94 -4.01 7.20
CA GLU A 22 -12.32 -3.50 5.97
C GLU A 22 -11.11 -2.62 6.30
N ALA A 23 -9.92 -3.03 5.86
CA ALA A 23 -8.72 -2.19 5.90
C ALA A 23 -8.59 -1.34 4.65
N ARG A 24 -8.40 -0.02 4.81
CA ARG A 24 -8.11 0.90 3.71
C ARG A 24 -6.64 1.31 3.74
N VAL A 25 -6.05 1.46 2.55
CA VAL A 25 -4.61 1.70 2.34
C VAL A 25 -4.39 2.93 1.44
N PRO A 26 -4.57 4.15 1.97
CA PRO A 26 -4.53 5.39 1.17
C PRO A 26 -3.18 5.63 0.48
N PHE A 27 -2.07 5.16 1.06
CA PHE A 27 -0.75 5.23 0.43
C PHE A 27 -0.59 4.35 -0.81
N LEU A 28 -1.52 3.42 -1.06
CA LEU A 28 -1.55 2.60 -2.26
C LEU A 28 -2.58 3.09 -3.28
N ASP A 29 -3.18 4.25 -3.05
CA ASP A 29 -3.98 4.90 -4.07
C ASP A 29 -3.15 5.20 -5.33
N LYS A 30 -3.77 5.06 -6.49
CA LYS A 30 -3.07 5.20 -7.78
C LYS A 30 -2.57 6.63 -8.01
N GLU A 31 -3.38 7.63 -7.68
CA GLU A 31 -3.00 9.03 -7.86
C GLU A 31 -1.88 9.41 -6.89
N PHE A 32 -2.00 8.96 -5.63
CA PHE A 32 -0.95 9.14 -4.63
C PHE A 32 0.37 8.49 -5.07
N ILE A 33 0.35 7.22 -5.51
CA ILE A 33 1.56 6.51 -5.96
C ILE A 33 2.20 7.25 -7.13
N ASN A 34 1.43 7.74 -8.11
CA ASN A 34 1.99 8.43 -9.26
C ASN A 34 2.74 9.70 -8.86
N VAL A 35 2.18 10.48 -7.92
CA VAL A 35 2.86 11.66 -7.37
C VAL A 35 4.09 11.25 -6.57
N ALA A 36 3.93 10.34 -5.59
CA ALA A 36 5.00 9.93 -4.69
C ALA A 36 6.16 9.27 -5.43
N MET A 37 5.92 8.49 -6.48
CA MET A 37 6.96 7.85 -7.29
C MET A 37 7.59 8.80 -8.31
N GLY A 38 6.89 9.86 -8.72
CA GLY A 38 7.41 10.91 -9.61
C GLY A 38 8.30 11.94 -8.92
N MET A 39 8.24 12.07 -7.59
CA MET A 39 9.14 12.94 -6.83
C MET A 39 10.59 12.44 -6.87
N ASP A 40 11.54 13.38 -6.95
CA ASP A 40 12.96 13.10 -6.94
C ASP A 40 13.34 12.22 -5.71
N PRO A 41 14.02 11.08 -5.91
CA PRO A 41 14.44 10.20 -4.83
C PRO A 41 15.29 10.86 -3.74
N GLU A 42 16.00 11.95 -4.02
CA GLU A 42 16.79 12.66 -3.00
C GLU A 42 15.90 13.19 -1.86
N TRP A 43 14.65 13.54 -2.13
CA TRP A 43 13.69 13.94 -1.09
C TRP A 43 13.17 12.77 -0.24
N LYS A 44 13.57 11.53 -0.55
CA LYS A 44 13.14 10.30 0.14
C LYS A 44 14.29 9.62 0.89
N MET A 45 15.51 10.14 0.77
CA MET A 45 16.70 9.66 1.49
C MET A 45 16.88 10.33 2.84
#